data_AF-A0A497N7W6-F1
#
_entry.id   AF-A0A497N7W6-F1
#
_cell.length_a   1.000
_cell.length_b   1.000
_cell.length_c   1.000
_cell.angle_alpha   90.00
_cell.angle_beta   90.00
_cell.angle_gamma   90.00
#
_symmetry.space_group_name_H-M   'P 1'
#
loop_
_entity.id
_entity.type
_entity.pdbx_description
1 polymer ?
#
loop_
_entity_poly.entity_id
_entity_poly.type
_entity_poly.pdbx_seq_one_letter_code
_entity_poly.pdbx_strand_id
1 'polypeptide(L)'
;DKAEETGLVHTVSNVVKGVHYVCNCCSCCCAILRGVKEWGIEQSVAHSNYYTTVDSFNCTGCGICANRCQMNAITVNNNIATVNQKQCIGCGLCVTGCPNGAAQLHLKPEDKIVHPPIDFEKWEQERLRSRNIRETNDNG
;
A
#
# COMPACT_ATOMS: atom_id res chain seq x y z
N ASP A 1 -10.09 -10.86 14.24
CA ASP A 1 -9.18 -10.48 13.16
C ASP A 1 -8.57 -9.12 13.53
N LYS A 2 -7.77 -9.08 14.62
CA LYS A 2 -7.58 -7.85 15.40
C LYS A 2 -6.79 -6.75 14.67
N ALA A 3 -5.86 -7.16 13.81
CA ALA A 3 -5.03 -6.23 13.04
C ALA A 3 -5.89 -5.44 12.04
N GLU A 4 -6.78 -6.14 11.35
CA GLU A 4 -7.74 -5.56 10.41
C GLU A 4 -8.73 -4.66 11.17
N GLU A 5 -9.32 -5.14 12.26
CA GLU A 5 -10.26 -4.37 13.08
C GLU A 5 -9.66 -3.01 13.50
N THR A 6 -8.39 -3.01 13.90
CA THR A 6 -7.63 -1.81 14.34
C THR A 6 -7.16 -0.92 13.17
N GLY A 7 -7.30 -1.36 11.92
CA GLY A 7 -6.90 -0.59 10.74
C GLY A 7 -5.40 -0.58 10.49
N LEU A 8 -4.71 -1.68 10.81
CA LEU A 8 -3.29 -1.86 10.52
C LEU A 8 -3.09 -2.26 9.06
N VAL A 9 -2.16 -1.61 8.37
CA VAL A 9 -1.81 -1.96 6.98
C VAL A 9 -1.05 -3.27 6.98
N HIS A 10 -1.58 -4.25 6.26
CA HIS A 10 -0.92 -5.52 5.98
C HIS A 10 0.17 -5.32 4.92
N THR A 11 1.41 -5.65 5.26
CA THR A 11 2.54 -5.62 4.33
C THR A 11 3.32 -6.92 4.40
N VAL A 12 3.91 -7.32 3.29
CA VAL A 12 4.67 -8.57 3.14
C VAL A 12 5.94 -8.31 2.33
N SER A 13 6.88 -9.25 2.38
CA SER A 13 7.99 -9.26 1.43
C SER A 13 7.45 -9.29 -0.02
N ASN A 14 7.86 -8.33 -0.84
CA ASN A 14 7.36 -8.18 -2.22
C ASN A 14 8.11 -9.10 -3.20
N VAL A 15 8.02 -10.41 -2.97
CA VAL A 15 8.60 -11.49 -3.79
C VAL A 15 7.58 -12.61 -3.96
N VAL A 16 7.66 -13.38 -5.05
CA VAL A 16 6.70 -14.46 -5.33
C VAL A 16 6.90 -15.66 -4.39
N LYS A 17 8.15 -16.00 -4.08
CA LYS A 17 8.53 -17.11 -3.21
C LYS A 17 9.42 -16.63 -2.07
N GLY A 18 9.27 -17.23 -0.89
CA GLY A 18 10.08 -16.90 0.28
C GLY A 18 9.58 -15.63 0.98
N VAL A 19 8.35 -15.64 1.50
CA VAL A 19 7.87 -14.55 2.35
C VAL A 19 8.65 -14.58 3.66
N HIS A 20 9.48 -13.57 3.89
CA HIS A 20 10.34 -13.49 5.07
C HIS A 20 9.68 -12.74 6.24
N TYR A 21 8.75 -11.84 5.94
CA TYR A 21 8.00 -11.12 6.95
C TYR A 21 6.57 -10.88 6.52
N VAL A 22 5.71 -10.78 7.53
CA VAL A 22 4.37 -10.22 7.44
C VAL A 22 4.27 -9.19 8.55
N CYS A 23 3.99 -7.94 8.19
CA CYS A 23 3.86 -6.84 9.12
C CYS A 23 2.44 -6.29 9.09
N ASN A 24 1.94 -5.90 10.26
CA ASN A 24 0.65 -5.22 10.43
C ASN A 24 0.94 -3.92 11.18
N CYS A 25 0.96 -2.78 10.49
CA CYS A 25 1.45 -1.53 11.08
C CYS A 25 0.55 -0.32 10.76
N CYS A 26 0.56 0.67 11.66
CA CYS A 26 0.08 2.03 11.40
C CYS A 26 1.22 3.00 11.11
N SER A 27 0.89 4.16 10.52
CA SER A 27 1.86 5.24 10.31
C SER A 27 2.37 5.87 11.62
N CYS A 28 1.73 5.54 12.74
CA CYS A 28 2.05 5.99 14.10
C CYS A 28 3.51 5.70 14.53
N CYS A 29 3.98 4.47 14.28
CA CYS A 29 5.26 3.95 14.78
C CYS A 29 6.11 3.33 13.66
N CYS A 30 5.50 2.93 12.53
CA CYS A 30 6.24 2.37 11.41
C CYS A 30 6.94 3.49 10.62
N ALA A 31 8.27 3.51 10.66
CA ALA A 31 9.07 4.50 9.95
C ALA A 31 8.83 4.48 8.43
N ILE A 32 8.54 3.30 7.87
CA ILE A 32 8.23 3.15 6.45
C ILE A 32 6.90 3.84 6.11
N LEU A 33 5.81 3.47 6.78
CA LEU A 33 4.48 4.05 6.52
C LEU A 33 4.45 5.54 6.82
N ARG A 34 5.13 5.99 7.89
CA ARG A 34 5.29 7.41 8.21
C ARG A 34 6.06 8.14 7.12
N GLY A 35 7.16 7.58 6.64
CA GLY A 35 7.95 8.19 5.56
C GLY A 35 7.14 8.33 4.27
N VAL A 36 6.39 7.30 3.88
CA VAL A 36 5.49 7.37 2.72
C VAL A 36 4.43 8.45 2.92
N LYS A 37 3.82 8.51 4.12
CA LYS A 37 2.77 9.49 4.44
C LYS A 37 3.27 10.94 4.48
N GLU A 38 4.42 11.19 5.09
CA GLU A 38 4.84 12.54 5.50
C GLU A 38 5.99 13.10 4.67
N TRP A 39 6.83 12.25 4.08
CA TRP A 39 8.10 12.67 3.45
C TRP A 39 8.18 12.37 1.95
N GLY A 40 7.13 11.82 1.35
CA GLY A 40 7.09 11.57 -0.09
C GLY A 40 8.14 10.54 -0.56
N ILE A 41 8.44 9.55 0.28
CA ILE A 41 9.37 8.46 -0.06
C ILE A 41 8.67 7.24 -0.64
N GLU A 42 7.49 7.41 -1.26
CA GLU A 42 6.71 6.31 -1.83
C GLU A 42 7.52 5.44 -2.80
N GLN A 43 8.44 6.05 -3.56
CA GLN A 43 9.32 5.33 -4.50
C GLN A 43 10.37 4.44 -3.82
N SER A 44 10.53 4.54 -2.50
CA SER A 44 11.48 3.70 -1.73
C SER A 44 10.89 2.36 -1.31
N VAL A 45 9.59 2.16 -1.54
CA VAL A 45 8.88 0.92 -1.22
C VAL A 45 8.17 0.36 -2.45
N ALA A 46 7.92 -0.94 -2.44
CA ALA A 46 7.07 -1.55 -3.44
C ALA A 46 5.64 -1.01 -3.33
N HIS A 47 5.02 -0.73 -4.48
CA HIS A 47 3.63 -0.29 -4.55
C HIS A 47 2.69 -1.47 -4.78
N SER A 48 1.51 -1.41 -4.17
CA SER A 48 0.41 -2.31 -4.54
C SER A 48 0.04 -2.14 -6.01
N ASN A 49 -0.35 -3.22 -6.67
CA ASN A 49 -0.96 -3.18 -8.00
C ASN A 49 -2.43 -2.76 -7.96
N TYR A 50 -2.93 -2.34 -6.81
CA TYR A 50 -4.29 -1.89 -6.62
C TYR A 50 -4.39 -0.41 -6.26
N TYR A 51 -5.57 0.14 -6.47
CA TYR A 51 -5.97 1.45 -5.99
C TYR A 51 -7.45 1.41 -5.57
N THR A 52 -7.88 2.39 -4.78
CA THR A 52 -9.25 2.42 -4.26
C THR A 52 -10.08 3.52 -4.91
N THR A 53 -11.33 3.24 -5.25
CA THR A 53 -12.33 4.27 -5.58
C THR A 53 -13.49 4.25 -4.57
N VAL A 54 -14.35 5.26 -4.62
CA VAL A 54 -15.59 5.30 -3.83
C VAL A 54 -16.75 5.49 -4.80
N ASP A 55 -17.73 4.60 -4.73
CA ASP A 55 -19.02 4.73 -5.38
C ASP A 55 -19.87 5.77 -4.64
N SER A 56 -20.14 6.90 -5.29
CA SER A 56 -20.94 7.99 -4.72
C SER A 56 -22.39 7.60 -4.44
N PHE A 57 -22.96 6.61 -5.13
CA PHE A 57 -24.36 6.21 -4.94
C PHE A 57 -24.56 5.47 -3.62
N ASN A 58 -23.60 4.64 -3.23
CA ASN A 58 -23.63 3.87 -1.99
C ASN A 58 -22.92 4.58 -0.82
N CYS A 59 -22.19 5.67 -1.10
CA CYS A 59 -21.49 6.43 -0.07
C CYS A 59 -22.48 7.27 0.75
N THR A 60 -22.40 7.13 2.08
CA THR A 60 -23.21 7.94 3.02
C THR A 60 -22.41 9.06 3.67
N GLY A 61 -21.13 9.23 3.32
CA GLY A 61 -20.27 10.25 3.92
C GLY A 61 -19.88 9.99 5.38
N CYS A 62 -20.02 8.76 5.90
CA CYS A 62 -19.78 8.46 7.31
C CYS A 62 -18.35 8.66 7.83
N GLY A 63 -17.35 8.86 6.96
CA GLY A 63 -15.97 9.15 7.35
C GLY A 63 -15.12 7.98 7.86
N ILE A 64 -15.69 6.78 8.03
CA ILE A 64 -14.95 5.60 8.52
C ILE A 64 -13.72 5.30 7.66
N CYS A 65 -13.87 5.36 6.33
CA CYS A 65 -12.76 5.14 5.39
C CYS A 65 -11.63 6.17 5.54
N ALA A 66 -11.98 7.44 5.81
CA ALA A 66 -10.99 8.49 6.05
C ALA A 66 -10.21 8.23 7.34
N ASN A 67 -10.90 7.88 8.43
CA ASN A 67 -10.27 7.56 9.71
C ASN A 67 -9.35 6.33 9.65
N ARG A 68 -9.69 5.33 8.84
CA ARG A 68 -8.87 4.12 8.64
C ARG A 68 -7.68 4.33 7.70
N CYS A 69 -7.68 5.40 6.90
CA CYS A 69 -6.66 5.63 5.90
C CYS A 69 -5.34 6.11 6.53
N GLN A 70 -4.37 5.22 6.65
CA GLN A 70 -3.05 5.56 7.22
C GLN A 70 -2.28 6.61 6.40
N MET A 71 -2.62 6.79 5.12
CA MET A 71 -1.95 7.72 4.20
C MET A 71 -2.63 9.08 4.09
N ASN A 72 -3.73 9.31 4.82
CA ASN A 72 -4.59 10.49 4.65
C ASN A 72 -5.07 10.70 3.20
N ALA A 73 -5.17 9.63 2.41
CA ALA A 73 -5.53 9.69 0.99
C ALA A 73 -7.04 9.86 0.75
N ILE A 74 -7.87 9.91 1.80
CA ILE A 74 -9.33 9.99 1.67
C ILE A 74 -9.82 11.23 2.40
N THR A 75 -10.62 12.03 1.70
CA THR A 75 -11.33 13.19 2.26
C THR A 75 -12.84 13.00 2.12
N VAL A 76 -13.63 13.55 3.04
CA VAL A 76 -15.10 13.55 2.94
C VAL A 76 -15.58 14.98 2.80
N ASN A 77 -16.23 15.28 1.67
CA ASN A 77 -16.80 16.59 1.38
C ASN A 77 -18.23 16.40 0.87
N ASN A 78 -19.16 17.25 1.29
CA ASN A 78 -20.57 17.19 0.84
C ASN A 78 -21.17 15.78 0.95
N ASN A 79 -20.90 15.08 2.06
CA ASN A 79 -21.34 13.70 2.33
C ASN A 79 -20.83 12.63 1.35
N ILE A 80 -19.77 12.91 0.58
CA ILE A 80 -19.15 11.93 -0.31
C ILE A 80 -17.65 11.83 0.02
N ALA A 81 -17.17 10.59 0.15
CA ALA A 81 -15.75 10.32 0.30
C ALA A 81 -15.05 10.29 -1.06
N THR A 82 -13.88 10.93 -1.17
CA THR A 82 -13.06 11.00 -2.38
C THR A 82 -11.65 10.51 -2.08
N VAL A 83 -11.06 9.75 -3.01
CA VAL A 83 -9.71 9.17 -2.87
C VAL A 83 -8.70 9.98 -3.71
N ASN A 84 -7.65 10.49 -3.08
CA ASN A 84 -6.47 10.99 -3.75
C ASN A 84 -5.60 9.82 -4.22
N GLN A 85 -5.66 9.51 -5.52
CA GLN A 85 -4.94 8.38 -6.11
C GLN A 85 -3.41 8.50 -6.02
N LYS A 86 -2.87 9.71 -5.87
CA LYS A 86 -1.42 9.90 -5.72
C LYS A 86 -0.92 9.46 -4.34
N GLN A 87 -1.75 9.54 -3.32
CA GLN A 87 -1.43 9.15 -1.94
C GLN A 87 -1.95 7.73 -1.59
N CYS A 88 -2.87 7.19 -2.38
CA CYS A 88 -3.42 5.87 -2.17
C CYS A 88 -2.37 4.79 -2.44
N ILE A 89 -2.01 4.02 -1.42
CA ILE A 89 -1.11 2.87 -1.56
C ILE A 89 -1.83 1.55 -1.90
N GLY A 90 -3.16 1.59 -2.09
CA GLY A 90 -3.94 0.40 -2.46
C GLY A 90 -4.01 -0.69 -1.38
N CYS A 91 -4.04 -0.31 -0.10
CA CYS A 91 -4.02 -1.28 1.03
C CYS A 91 -5.37 -1.91 1.36
N GLY A 92 -6.50 -1.37 0.86
CA GLY A 92 -7.82 -1.96 1.03
C GLY A 92 -8.50 -1.76 2.40
N LEU A 93 -7.88 -1.13 3.40
CA LEU A 93 -8.49 -0.91 4.73
C LEU A 93 -9.82 -0.14 4.71
N CYS A 94 -9.97 0.76 3.73
CA CYS A 94 -11.21 1.49 3.51
C CYS A 94 -12.33 0.61 2.94
N VAL A 95 -11.98 -0.44 2.19
CA VAL A 95 -12.92 -1.39 1.60
C VAL A 95 -13.47 -2.32 2.67
N THR A 96 -12.59 -2.94 3.45
CA THR A 96 -13.00 -3.85 4.54
C THR A 96 -13.78 -3.13 5.62
N GLY A 97 -13.46 -1.86 5.89
CA GLY A 97 -14.16 -1.04 6.87
C GLY A 97 -15.42 -0.31 6.38
N CYS A 98 -15.80 -0.41 5.09
CA CYS A 98 -16.95 0.32 4.58
C CYS A 98 -18.26 -0.43 4.87
N PRO A 99 -19.16 0.09 5.72
CA PRO A 99 -20.39 -0.62 6.09
C PRO A 99 -21.38 -0.76 4.92
N ASN A 100 -21.27 0.12 3.92
CA ASN A 100 -22.18 0.16 2.77
C ASN A 100 -21.53 -0.39 1.48
N GLY A 101 -20.31 -0.93 1.55
CA GLY A 101 -19.59 -1.43 0.36
C GLY A 101 -19.26 -0.36 -0.70
N ALA A 102 -19.29 0.92 -0.34
CA ALA A 102 -19.06 2.03 -1.28
C ALA A 102 -17.58 2.14 -1.71
N ALA A 103 -16.63 1.79 -0.84
CA ALA A 103 -15.21 1.78 -1.21
C ALA A 103 -14.87 0.48 -1.95
N GLN A 104 -14.22 0.59 -3.11
CA GLN A 104 -13.90 -0.54 -3.98
C GLN A 104 -12.40 -0.57 -4.31
N LEU A 105 -11.82 -1.78 -4.34
CA LEU A 105 -10.43 -2.00 -4.72
C LEU A 105 -10.38 -2.42 -6.19
N HIS A 106 -9.54 -1.76 -6.99
CA HIS A 106 -9.39 -2.03 -8.41
C HIS A 106 -7.94 -2.34 -8.73
N LEU A 107 -7.74 -3.34 -9.59
CA LEU A 107 -6.43 -3.61 -10.18
C LEU A 107 -6.05 -2.44 -11.10
N LYS A 108 -4.77 -2.04 -11.07
CA LYS A 108 -4.22 -1.07 -12.01
C LYS A 108 -4.31 -1.61 -13.45
N PRO A 109 -4.34 -0.71 -14.45
CA PRO A 109 -4.18 -1.09 -15.85
C PRO A 109 -2.93 -1.94 -16.07
N GLU A 110 -2.98 -2.87 -17.02
CA GLU A 110 -1.92 -3.86 -17.29
C GLU A 110 -0.53 -3.22 -17.47
N ASP A 111 -0.45 -2.09 -18.17
CA ASP A 111 0.79 -1.34 -18.42
C ASP A 111 1.42 -0.73 -17.15
N LYS A 112 0.67 -0.72 -16.04
CA LYS A 112 1.09 -0.19 -14.73
C LYS A 112 1.24 -1.27 -13.66
N ILE A 113 1.00 -2.53 -14.01
CA ILE A 113 1.20 -3.65 -13.09
C ILE A 113 2.71 -3.89 -12.95
N VAL A 114 3.17 -3.93 -11.70
CA VAL A 114 4.55 -4.30 -11.36
C VAL A 114 4.55 -5.74 -10.87
N HIS A 115 5.24 -6.63 -11.57
CA HIS A 115 5.41 -8.01 -11.12
C HIS A 115 6.54 -8.08 -10.09
N PRO A 116 6.31 -8.69 -8.91
CA PRO A 116 7.37 -8.87 -7.94
C PRO A 116 8.44 -9.85 -8.47
N PRO A 117 9.70 -9.72 -8.04
CA PRO A 117 10.74 -10.70 -8.32
C PRO A 117 10.36 -12.09 -7.80
N ILE A 118 10.93 -13.14 -8.40
CA ILE A 118 10.59 -14.53 -8.05
C ILE A 118 10.97 -14.85 -6.59
N ASP A 119 12.07 -14.29 -6.10
CA ASP A 119 12.62 -14.46 -4.75
C ASP A 119 13.50 -13.25 -4.37
N PHE A 120 14.07 -13.30 -3.15
CA PHE A 120 14.91 -12.23 -2.62
C PHE A 120 16.24 -12.09 -3.35
N GLU A 121 16.83 -13.19 -3.84
CA GLU A 121 18.08 -13.16 -4.61
C GLU A 121 17.88 -12.33 -5.89
N LYS A 122 16.81 -12.61 -6.64
CA LYS A 122 16.49 -11.83 -7.84
C LYS A 122 16.20 -10.36 -7.52
N TRP A 123 15.50 -10.07 -6.42
CA TRP A 123 15.26 -8.70 -5.99
C TRP A 123 16.58 -7.95 -5.71
N GLU A 124 17.52 -8.58 -5.01
CA GLU A 124 18.81 -7.97 -4.66
C GLU A 124 19.65 -7.70 -5.92
N GLN A 125 19.70 -8.65 -6.85
CA GLN A 125 20.38 -8.48 -8.15
C GLN A 125 19.83 -7.28 -8.93
N GLU A 126 18.49 -7.16 -9.00
CA GLU A 126 17.83 -6.03 -9.67
C GLU A 126 18.12 -4.70 -8.95
N ARG A 127 18.12 -4.70 -7.61
CA ARG A 127 18.45 -3.55 -6.78
C ARG A 127 19.89 -3.07 -7.02
N LEU A 128 20.87 -3.97 -6.97
CA LEU A 128 22.29 -3.66 -7.19
C LEU A 128 22.52 -3.13 -8.61
N ARG A 129 21.91 -3.79 -9.61
CA ARG A 129 21.94 -3.35 -11.02
C ARG A 129 21.39 -1.93 -11.18
N SER A 130 20.25 -1.61 -10.57
CA SER A 130 19.65 -0.27 -10.64
C SER A 130 20.53 0.84 -10.04
N ARG A 131 21.48 0.48 -9.17
CA ARG A 131 22.39 1.39 -8.48
C ARG A 131 23.79 1.44 -9.12
N ASN A 132 24.01 0.71 -10.23
CA ASN A 132 25.32 0.52 -10.85
C ASN A 132 26.39 -0.02 -9.89
N ILE A 133 25.97 -0.80 -8.87
CA ILE A 133 26.87 -1.46 -7.94
C ILE A 133 27.11 -2.87 -8.48
N ARG A 134 28.37 -3.22 -8.72
CA ARG A 134 28.76 -4.60 -9.05
C ARG A 134 28.74 -5.41 -7.76
N GLU A 135 28.29 -6.65 -7.83
CA GLU A 135 28.49 -7.59 -6.73
C GLU A 135 29.98 -7.66 -6.43
N THR A 136 30.36 -7.19 -5.25
CA THR A 136 31.67 -7.51 -4.70
C THR A 136 31.59 -8.98 -4.33
N ASN A 137 32.25 -9.83 -5.11
CA ASN A 137 32.57 -11.18 -4.70
C ASN A 137 33.49 -11.08 -3.48
N ASP A 138 32.92 -10.85 -2.29
CA ASP A 138 33.58 -11.17 -1.02
C ASP A 138 33.49 -12.69 -0.87
N ASN A 139 34.29 -13.37 -1.69
CA ASN A 139 34.72 -14.72 -1.41
C ASN A 139 35.61 -14.62 -0.16
N GLY A 140 35.05 -15.03 0.98
CA GLY A 140 35.85 -15.44 2.14
C GLY A 140 36.77 -16.60 1.80
#